data_AF-A0A949ZPT4-F1
#
_entry.id   AF-A0A949ZPT4-F1
#
_cell.length_a   1.000
_cell.length_b   1.000
_cell.length_c   1.000
_cell.angle_alpha   90.00
_cell.angle_beta   90.00
_cell.angle_gamma   90.00
#
_symmetry.space_group_name_H-M   'P 1'
#
loop_
_entity.id
_entity.type
_entity.pdbx_description
1 polymer ?
#
loop_
_entity_poly.entity_id
_entity_poly.type
_entity_poly.pdbx_seq_one_letter_code
_entity_poly.pdbx_strand_id
1 'polypeptide(L)'
;MLRKFLLPASGLLLLCLPAHASDELTLYELLAPGTHQFAITYDVTQAKEGAQFFFNPIRRGSTASKERVLERSTGKELKFEVVSGKKAKASGLVSPAAGDDDLFIKVYLPRPVPKGGETRIRILKTYTDAPSYYVDGAGLLVFNRPLSIRRNIVVLPAGWELVGSAAPALVSTGQDGRTTVSFYNDRDDAMPVRITARRLPAPKEQP
;
A
#
# COMPACT_ATOMS: atom_id res chain seq x y z
N MET A 1 -70.90 5.46 -0.20
CA MET A 1 -69.77 4.65 0.30
C MET A 1 -68.51 5.06 -0.47
N LEU A 2 -67.57 5.77 0.15
CA LEU A 2 -66.31 6.18 -0.49
C LEU A 2 -65.16 5.67 0.40
N ARG A 3 -64.52 4.56 -0.01
CA ARG A 3 -63.37 3.98 0.71
C ARG A 3 -62.12 4.81 0.38
N LYS A 4 -61.63 5.56 1.37
CA LYS A 4 -60.28 6.14 1.34
C LYS A 4 -59.26 5.02 1.56
N PHE A 5 -58.43 4.74 0.57
CA PHE A 5 -57.23 3.91 0.74
C PHE A 5 -56.13 4.79 1.34
N LEU A 6 -55.72 4.47 2.56
CA LEU A 6 -54.53 5.03 3.20
C LEU A 6 -53.36 4.07 2.86
N LEU A 7 -52.41 4.52 2.04
CA LEU A 7 -51.14 3.81 1.85
C LEU A 7 -50.22 4.10 3.05
N PRO A 8 -49.52 3.09 3.62
CA PRO A 8 -48.55 3.34 4.66
C PRO A 8 -47.30 3.97 4.06
N ALA A 9 -46.83 5.06 4.65
CA ALA A 9 -45.52 5.63 4.34
C ALA A 9 -44.43 4.67 4.81
N SER A 10 -43.85 3.90 3.90
CA SER A 10 -42.61 3.15 4.16
C SER A 10 -41.47 4.16 4.33
N GLY A 11 -41.13 4.45 5.58
CA GLY A 11 -39.94 5.22 5.93
C GLY A 11 -38.69 4.47 5.48
N LEU A 12 -37.99 5.01 4.48
CA LEU A 12 -36.68 4.54 4.05
C LEU A 12 -35.67 4.92 5.12
N LEU A 13 -35.31 3.97 6.00
CA LEU A 13 -34.23 4.14 6.96
C LEU A 13 -32.90 4.12 6.19
N LEU A 14 -32.38 5.30 5.84
CA LEU A 14 -31.02 5.44 5.32
C LEU A 14 -30.05 5.07 6.45
N LEU A 15 -29.56 3.84 6.44
CA LEU A 15 -28.36 3.47 7.19
C LEU A 15 -27.18 4.22 6.57
N CYS A 16 -26.88 5.41 7.10
CA CYS A 16 -25.58 6.04 6.91
C CYS A 16 -24.54 5.15 7.60
N LEU A 17 -24.05 4.14 6.89
CA LEU A 17 -22.84 3.46 7.28
C LEU A 17 -21.73 4.52 7.33
N PRO A 18 -20.94 4.61 8.40
CA PRO A 18 -19.79 5.50 8.40
C PRO A 18 -18.92 5.17 7.19
N ALA A 19 -18.83 6.11 6.25
CA ALA A 19 -17.87 6.03 5.17
C ALA A 19 -16.48 6.15 5.83
N HIS A 20 -15.80 5.03 6.02
CA HIS A 20 -14.41 5.05 6.40
C HIS A 20 -13.61 5.55 5.19
N ALA A 21 -12.96 6.71 5.33
CA ALA A 21 -12.01 7.16 4.33
C ALA A 21 -10.91 6.10 4.21
N SER A 22 -10.80 5.46 3.04
CA SER A 22 -9.69 4.56 2.75
C SER A 22 -8.45 5.42 2.48
N ASP A 23 -7.83 5.87 3.56
CA ASP A 23 -6.68 6.78 3.55
C ASP A 23 -5.36 6.05 3.23
N GLU A 24 -5.43 4.79 2.81
CA GLU A 24 -4.25 4.01 2.50
C GLU A 24 -3.52 4.53 1.26
N LEU A 25 -2.20 4.58 1.36
CA LEU A 25 -1.30 4.95 0.28
C LEU A 25 -0.04 4.12 0.38
N THR A 26 0.35 3.47 -0.71
CA THR A 26 1.68 2.87 -0.82
C THR A 26 2.50 3.57 -1.90
N LEU A 27 3.65 4.10 -1.52
CA LEU A 27 4.68 4.59 -2.41
C LEU A 27 5.80 3.55 -2.50
N TYR A 28 6.12 3.13 -3.72
CA TYR A 28 7.24 2.28 -4.08
C TYR A 28 8.30 3.12 -4.79
N GLU A 29 9.41 3.39 -4.14
CA GLU A 29 10.57 4.02 -4.77
C GLU A 29 11.53 2.94 -5.24
N LEU A 30 11.61 2.75 -6.56
CA LEU A 30 12.50 1.77 -7.16
C LEU A 30 13.94 2.23 -6.99
N LEU A 31 14.78 1.38 -6.37
CA LEU A 31 16.21 1.66 -6.20
C LEU A 31 16.97 1.28 -7.47
N ALA A 32 18.30 1.19 -7.43
CA ALA A 32 19.05 0.73 -8.59
C ALA A 32 18.57 -0.68 -9.01
N PRO A 33 18.21 -0.93 -10.28
CA PRO A 33 17.54 -2.18 -10.65
C PRO A 33 18.36 -3.44 -10.41
N GLY A 34 19.69 -3.36 -10.48
CA GLY A 34 20.59 -4.48 -10.17
C GLY A 34 20.55 -4.92 -8.70
N THR A 35 19.94 -4.14 -7.81
CA THR A 35 19.78 -4.52 -6.40
C THR A 35 18.47 -5.26 -6.15
N HIS A 36 17.55 -5.31 -7.12
CA HIS A 36 16.20 -5.85 -6.98
C HIS A 36 15.42 -5.27 -5.79
N GLN A 37 15.77 -4.05 -5.38
CA GLN A 37 15.21 -3.40 -4.21
C GLN A 37 14.30 -2.23 -4.54
N PHE A 38 13.28 -2.06 -3.71
CA PHE A 38 12.47 -0.86 -3.68
C PHE A 38 12.15 -0.48 -2.25
N ALA A 39 12.26 0.81 -1.95
CA ALA A 39 11.81 1.38 -0.69
C ALA A 39 10.30 1.56 -0.73
N ILE A 40 9.64 1.28 0.39
CA ILE A 40 8.20 1.32 0.54
C ILE A 40 7.88 2.31 1.67
N THR A 41 7.06 3.29 1.34
CA THR A 41 6.34 4.09 2.33
C THR A 41 4.88 3.66 2.28
N TYR A 42 4.37 3.13 3.38
CA TYR A 42 2.98 2.72 3.51
C TYR A 42 2.29 3.55 4.60
N ASP A 43 1.41 4.46 4.19
CA ASP A 43 0.54 5.19 5.09
C ASP A 43 -0.78 4.43 5.23
N VAL A 44 -1.19 4.20 6.48
CA VAL A 44 -2.38 3.40 6.80
C VAL A 44 -3.01 3.84 8.12
N THR A 45 -4.30 3.58 8.22
CA THR A 45 -5.12 3.90 9.38
C THR A 45 -5.62 2.62 10.06
N GLN A 46 -5.51 2.54 11.39
CA GLN A 46 -6.23 1.57 12.20
C GLN A 46 -7.46 2.25 12.83
N ALA A 47 -8.65 1.79 12.46
CA ALA A 47 -9.93 2.38 12.90
C ALA A 47 -10.76 1.43 13.78
N LYS A 48 -10.31 0.20 14.04
CA LYS A 48 -11.03 -0.72 14.93
C LYS A 48 -10.91 -0.25 16.38
N GLU A 49 -12.02 0.18 16.97
CA GLU A 49 -12.13 0.58 18.38
C GLU A 49 -11.45 -0.44 19.30
N GLY A 50 -10.65 0.06 20.25
CA GLY A 50 -9.93 -0.75 21.22
C GLY A 50 -8.72 -1.51 20.66
N ALA A 51 -8.46 -1.48 19.35
CA ALA A 51 -7.28 -2.13 18.79
C ALA A 51 -6.01 -1.51 19.40
N GLN A 52 -5.13 -2.37 19.92
CA GLN A 52 -3.83 -2.00 20.46
C GLN A 52 -2.70 -2.23 19.44
N PHE A 53 -3.00 -2.94 18.36
CA PHE A 53 -2.03 -3.35 17.36
C PHE A 53 -2.50 -3.04 15.95
N PHE A 54 -1.54 -2.93 15.04
CA PHE A 54 -1.76 -3.03 13.61
C PHE A 54 -0.85 -4.10 13.03
N PHE A 55 -1.33 -4.85 12.04
CA PHE A 55 -0.58 -5.94 11.41
C PHE A 55 -0.43 -5.66 9.92
N ASN A 56 0.81 -5.52 9.46
CA ASN A 56 1.11 -5.41 8.04
C ASN A 56 1.75 -6.72 7.54
N PRO A 57 1.14 -7.43 6.57
CA PRO A 57 1.74 -8.63 6.03
C PRO A 57 3.06 -8.32 5.31
N ILE A 58 4.07 -9.16 5.56
CA ILE A 58 5.28 -9.25 4.76
C ILE A 58 4.97 -10.21 3.62
N ARG A 59 5.15 -9.74 2.37
CA ARG A 59 4.74 -10.52 1.20
C ARG A 59 5.69 -11.69 1.03
N ARG A 60 5.14 -12.89 0.85
CA ARG A 60 5.92 -14.09 0.52
C ARG A 60 6.73 -13.84 -0.76
N GLY A 61 8.00 -14.25 -0.74
CA GLY A 61 8.95 -14.01 -1.84
C GLY A 61 9.67 -12.66 -1.79
N SER A 62 9.26 -11.74 -0.92
CA SER A 62 10.03 -10.51 -0.63
C SER A 62 10.81 -10.68 0.67
N THR A 63 12.06 -10.20 0.69
CA THR A 63 12.82 -10.02 1.95
C THR A 63 12.68 -8.57 2.41
N ALA A 64 12.16 -8.37 3.62
CA ALA A 64 12.02 -7.04 4.23
C ALA A 64 13.27 -6.65 5.01
N SER A 65 13.60 -5.35 5.00
CA SER A 65 14.69 -4.75 5.77
C SER A 65 14.44 -3.27 6.02
N LYS A 66 15.24 -2.65 6.90
CA LYS A 66 15.18 -1.21 7.24
C LYS A 66 13.79 -0.76 7.70
N GLU A 67 13.09 -1.65 8.42
CA GLU A 67 11.75 -1.39 8.91
C GLU A 67 11.75 -0.32 9.99
N ARG A 68 10.88 0.68 9.83
CA ARG A 68 10.58 1.68 10.85
C ARG A 68 9.09 1.98 10.80
N VAL A 69 8.51 2.29 11.95
CA VAL A 69 7.09 2.64 12.04
C VAL A 69 6.95 3.95 12.77
N LEU A 70 6.17 4.88 12.22
CA LEU A 70 5.97 6.21 12.78
C LEU A 70 4.49 6.44 13.06
N GLU A 71 4.17 7.10 14.17
CA GLU A 71 2.87 7.74 14.36
C GLU A 71 2.80 8.97 13.46
N ARG A 72 1.80 9.05 12.55
CA ARG A 72 1.75 10.13 11.55
C ARG A 72 1.54 11.51 12.15
N SER A 73 0.80 11.60 13.25
CA SER A 73 0.44 12.87 13.90
C SER A 73 1.63 13.51 14.62
N THR A 74 2.55 12.70 15.15
CA THR A 74 3.66 13.20 16.00
C THR A 74 5.04 12.98 15.38
N GLY A 75 5.17 12.07 14.41
CA GLY A 75 6.43 11.63 13.85
C GLY A 75 7.24 10.70 14.77
N LYS A 76 6.72 10.35 15.96
CA LYS A 76 7.41 9.46 16.90
C LYS A 76 7.50 8.04 16.34
N GLU A 77 8.62 7.39 16.60
CA GLU A 77 8.77 5.96 16.30
C GLU A 77 7.89 5.11 17.20
N LEU A 78 7.25 4.10 16.60
CA LEU A 78 6.44 3.11 17.28
C LEU A 78 7.20 1.79 17.38
N LYS A 79 7.06 1.12 18.51
CA LYS A 79 7.57 -0.24 18.69
C LYS A 79 6.86 -1.19 17.72
N PHE A 80 7.62 -2.09 17.12
CA PHE A 80 7.09 -3.19 16.33
C PHE A 80 7.91 -4.46 16.55
N GLU A 81 7.36 -5.59 16.13
CA GLU A 81 8.06 -6.88 16.04
C GLU A 81 7.55 -7.63 14.80
N VAL A 82 8.37 -8.56 14.27
CA VAL A 82 7.92 -9.49 13.23
C VAL A 82 7.38 -10.75 13.90
N VAL A 83 6.16 -11.13 13.58
CA VAL A 83 5.49 -12.32 14.12
C VAL A 83 4.95 -13.22 13.03
N SER A 84 4.79 -14.51 13.34
CA SER A 84 4.12 -15.45 12.45
C SER A 84 2.61 -15.21 12.39
N GLY A 85 1.98 -15.69 11.33
CA GLY A 85 0.54 -15.61 11.09
C GLY A 85 -0.24 -16.34 12.18
N LYS A 86 0.30 -17.45 12.70
CA LYS A 86 -0.27 -18.12 13.88
C LYS A 86 -0.40 -17.18 15.09
N LYS A 87 0.66 -16.44 15.43
CA LYS A 87 0.63 -15.46 16.52
C LYS A 87 -0.25 -14.25 16.18
N ALA A 88 -0.23 -13.79 14.94
CA ALA A 88 -1.00 -12.64 14.50
C ALA A 88 -2.52 -12.90 14.56
N LYS A 89 -2.97 -14.07 14.13
CA LYS A 89 -4.39 -14.48 14.16
C LYS A 89 -4.99 -14.50 15.56
N ALA A 90 -4.20 -14.84 16.58
CA ALA A 90 -4.65 -14.84 17.97
C ALA A 90 -5.12 -13.45 18.47
N SER A 91 -4.77 -12.37 17.77
CA SER A 91 -5.24 -11.01 18.08
C SER A 91 -6.68 -10.71 17.63
N GLY A 92 -7.25 -11.52 16.71
CA GLY A 92 -8.53 -11.19 16.05
C GLY A 92 -8.50 -9.94 15.16
N LEU A 93 -7.30 -9.46 14.81
CA LEU A 93 -7.06 -8.31 13.91
C LEU A 93 -6.52 -8.72 12.54
N VAL A 94 -6.22 -10.00 12.35
CA VAL A 94 -5.74 -10.58 11.10
C VAL A 94 -6.73 -11.62 10.61
N SER A 95 -6.89 -11.70 9.29
CA SER A 95 -7.79 -12.68 8.65
C SER A 95 -7.48 -14.11 9.13
N PRO A 96 -8.50 -14.92 9.47
CA PRO A 96 -8.30 -16.32 9.83
C PRO A 96 -7.71 -17.15 8.68
N ALA A 97 -7.84 -16.67 7.44
CA ALA A 97 -7.28 -17.30 6.24
C ALA A 97 -5.75 -17.07 6.06
N ALA A 98 -5.12 -16.22 6.87
CA ALA A 98 -3.67 -16.08 6.86
C ALA A 98 -2.99 -17.41 7.20
N GLY A 99 -1.95 -17.77 6.45
CA GLY A 99 -1.16 -18.96 6.70
C GLY A 99 -0.41 -18.86 8.02
N ASP A 100 -0.19 -19.98 8.70
CA ASP A 100 0.47 -19.98 10.01
C ASP A 100 1.90 -19.45 9.96
N ASP A 101 2.61 -19.71 8.85
CA ASP A 101 3.98 -19.30 8.59
C ASP A 101 4.10 -17.96 7.84
N ASP A 102 2.97 -17.31 7.52
CA ASP A 102 3.01 -15.95 6.99
C ASP A 102 3.65 -15.00 8.02
N LEU A 103 4.34 -13.97 7.57
CA LEU A 103 5.00 -13.02 8.46
C LEU A 103 4.25 -11.69 8.46
N PHE A 104 4.17 -11.07 9.64
CA PHE A 104 3.53 -9.78 9.85
C PHE A 104 4.43 -8.86 10.65
N ILE A 105 4.53 -7.60 10.23
CA ILE A 105 5.00 -6.52 11.09
C ILE A 105 3.84 -6.19 12.04
N LYS A 106 3.98 -6.57 13.31
CA LYS A 106 3.05 -6.22 14.38
C LYS A 106 3.49 -4.92 15.02
N VAL A 107 2.72 -3.86 14.80
CA VAL A 107 2.94 -2.53 15.34
C VAL A 107 2.19 -2.37 16.65
N TYR A 108 2.85 -1.82 17.66
CA TYR A 108 2.23 -1.39 18.92
C TYR A 108 1.73 0.05 18.75
N LEU A 109 0.43 0.25 18.84
CA LEU A 109 -0.16 1.59 18.75
C LEU A 109 0.16 2.38 20.03
N PRO A 110 0.28 3.72 19.95
CA PRO A 110 0.63 4.56 21.10
C PRO A 110 -0.42 4.47 22.22
N ARG A 111 -1.66 4.13 21.88
CA ARG A 111 -2.78 3.85 22.78
C ARG A 111 -3.83 3.02 22.02
N PRO A 112 -4.76 2.34 22.73
CA PRO A 112 -5.91 1.73 22.08
C PRO A 112 -6.66 2.76 21.22
N VAL A 113 -7.12 2.33 20.05
CA VAL A 113 -7.93 3.20 19.17
C VAL A 113 -9.19 3.64 19.93
N PRO A 114 -9.43 4.95 20.07
CA PRO A 114 -10.61 5.45 20.78
C PRO A 114 -11.89 5.19 19.98
N LYS A 115 -13.03 5.17 20.69
CA LYS A 115 -14.35 5.06 20.08
C LYS A 115 -14.58 6.18 19.05
N GLY A 116 -14.98 5.80 17.84
CA GLY A 116 -15.20 6.73 16.73
C GLY A 116 -13.95 7.45 16.24
N GLY A 117 -12.75 7.03 16.67
CA GLY A 117 -11.49 7.61 16.25
C GLY A 117 -10.60 6.61 15.52
N GLU A 118 -9.38 7.05 15.22
CA GLU A 118 -8.44 6.29 14.42
C GLU A 118 -7.00 6.60 14.81
N THR A 119 -6.09 5.69 14.49
CA THR A 119 -4.65 5.91 14.61
C THR A 119 -4.00 5.78 13.23
N ARG A 120 -3.35 6.85 12.79
CA ARG A 120 -2.63 6.90 11.50
C ARG A 120 -1.16 6.58 11.71
N ILE A 121 -0.64 5.62 10.94
CA ILE A 121 0.76 5.19 11.01
C ILE A 121 1.42 5.22 9.62
N ARG A 122 2.74 5.41 9.61
CA ARG A 122 3.60 5.19 8.44
C ARG A 122 4.49 4.00 8.69
N ILE A 123 4.48 3.03 7.79
CA ILE A 123 5.43 1.92 7.79
C ILE A 123 6.43 2.16 6.66
N LEU A 124 7.69 2.31 7.04
CA LEU A 124 8.83 2.40 6.14
C LEU A 124 9.51 1.04 6.10
N LYS A 125 9.83 0.54 4.90
CA LYS A 125 10.58 -0.72 4.73
C LYS A 125 11.22 -0.77 3.35
N THR A 126 12.27 -1.57 3.20
CA THR A 126 12.87 -1.88 1.89
C THR A 126 12.61 -3.35 1.59
N TYR A 127 12.11 -3.63 0.39
CA TYR A 127 11.95 -5.00 -0.10
C TYR A 127 13.01 -5.32 -1.12
N THR A 128 13.61 -6.50 -1.00
CA THR A 128 14.34 -7.19 -2.09
C THR A 128 13.41 -8.24 -2.68
N ASP A 129 13.12 -8.15 -3.98
CA ASP A 129 12.16 -9.02 -4.69
C ASP A 129 12.52 -9.11 -6.18
N ALA A 130 13.50 -9.96 -6.50
CA ALA A 130 13.98 -10.15 -7.87
C ALA A 130 12.90 -10.61 -8.87
N PRO A 131 11.95 -11.49 -8.51
CA PRO A 131 10.87 -11.87 -9.42
C PRO A 131 9.95 -10.69 -9.82
N SER A 132 9.74 -9.73 -8.91
CA SER A 132 8.86 -8.59 -9.17
C SER A 132 9.60 -7.38 -9.75
N TYR A 133 10.92 -7.26 -9.57
CA TYR A 133 11.68 -6.08 -9.97
C TYR A 133 13.08 -6.43 -10.51
N TYR A 134 13.29 -6.22 -11.80
CA TYR A 134 14.52 -6.61 -12.50
C TYR A 134 14.72 -5.81 -13.80
N VAL A 135 15.83 -6.06 -14.51
CA VAL A 135 16.03 -5.67 -15.91
C VAL A 135 16.01 -6.92 -16.77
N ASP A 136 15.18 -6.94 -17.80
CA ASP A 136 15.03 -8.08 -18.70
C ASP A 136 16.18 -8.20 -19.72
N GLY A 137 16.16 -9.26 -20.53
CA GLY A 137 17.20 -9.52 -21.53
C GLY A 137 17.26 -8.48 -22.65
N ALA A 138 16.24 -7.63 -22.82
CA ALA A 138 16.23 -6.52 -23.76
C ALA A 138 16.72 -5.19 -23.13
N GLY A 139 17.10 -5.21 -21.85
CA GLY A 139 17.55 -4.03 -21.12
C GLY A 139 16.42 -3.16 -20.59
N LEU A 140 15.16 -3.63 -20.59
CA LEU A 140 14.05 -2.92 -19.99
C LEU A 140 13.97 -3.23 -18.49
N LEU A 141 13.84 -2.18 -17.67
CA LEU A 141 13.45 -2.33 -16.28
C LEU A 141 11.99 -2.78 -16.23
N VAL A 142 11.72 -3.84 -15.48
CA VAL A 142 10.39 -4.40 -15.27
C VAL A 142 10.05 -4.30 -13.79
N PHE A 143 8.90 -3.70 -13.47
CA PHE A 143 8.25 -3.85 -12.17
C PHE A 143 6.90 -4.53 -12.40
N ASN A 144 6.78 -5.78 -11.95
CA ASN A 144 5.62 -6.64 -12.15
C ASN A 144 5.11 -7.15 -10.80
N ARG A 145 4.09 -6.48 -10.25
CA ARG A 145 3.58 -6.76 -8.92
C ARG A 145 2.09 -6.43 -8.84
N PRO A 146 1.22 -7.36 -8.38
CA PRO A 146 -0.15 -7.01 -8.07
C PRO A 146 -0.21 -6.10 -6.83
N LEU A 147 -1.01 -5.04 -6.90
CA LEU A 147 -1.12 -4.02 -5.85
C LEU A 147 -2.54 -4.02 -5.27
N SER A 148 -2.68 -4.37 -3.99
CA SER A 148 -3.98 -4.50 -3.31
C SER A 148 -4.48 -3.21 -2.65
N ILE A 149 -3.58 -2.27 -2.37
CA ILE A 149 -3.93 -1.01 -1.71
C ILE A 149 -4.68 -0.10 -2.69
N ARG A 150 -5.63 0.72 -2.22
CA ARG A 150 -6.44 1.60 -3.09
C ARG A 150 -5.59 2.58 -3.88
N ARG A 151 -4.62 3.24 -3.24
CA ARG A 151 -3.74 4.21 -3.89
C ARG A 151 -2.31 3.70 -3.88
N ASN A 152 -1.71 3.61 -5.06
CA ASN A 152 -0.32 3.19 -5.21
C ASN A 152 0.43 4.18 -6.09
N ILE A 153 1.69 4.40 -5.74
CA ILE A 153 2.61 5.23 -6.52
C ILE A 153 3.88 4.43 -6.72
N VAL A 154 4.35 4.34 -7.96
CA VAL A 154 5.66 3.78 -8.29
C VAL A 154 6.54 4.90 -8.84
N VAL A 155 7.69 5.13 -8.23
CA VAL A 155 8.67 6.11 -8.69
C VAL A 155 9.83 5.36 -9.34
N LEU A 156 10.07 5.63 -10.62
CA LEU A 156 11.18 5.02 -11.35
C LEU A 156 12.53 5.53 -10.82
N PRO A 157 13.62 4.74 -10.94
CA PRO A 157 14.95 5.23 -10.60
C PRO A 157 15.35 6.39 -11.51
N ALA A 158 16.26 7.25 -11.04
CA ALA A 158 16.81 8.32 -11.88
C ALA A 158 17.45 7.75 -13.16
N GLY A 159 17.29 8.45 -14.28
CA GLY A 159 17.79 8.02 -15.59
C GLY A 159 16.96 6.92 -16.26
N TRP A 160 15.73 6.67 -15.80
CA TRP A 160 14.79 5.77 -16.45
C TRP A 160 13.51 6.50 -16.83
N GLU A 161 12.94 6.15 -17.98
CA GLU A 161 11.65 6.66 -18.43
C GLU A 161 10.66 5.51 -18.68
N LEU A 162 9.38 5.76 -18.35
CA LEU A 162 8.31 4.79 -18.56
C LEU A 162 8.06 4.57 -20.06
N VAL A 163 7.99 3.32 -20.50
CA VAL A 163 7.66 2.94 -21.89
C VAL A 163 6.44 2.03 -22.00
N GLY A 164 5.96 1.48 -20.88
CA GLY A 164 4.74 0.68 -20.88
C GLY A 164 4.12 0.56 -19.49
N SER A 165 2.79 0.51 -19.45
CA SER A 165 2.00 0.17 -18.25
C SER A 165 0.84 -0.73 -18.66
N ALA A 166 0.73 -1.89 -18.04
CA ALA A 166 -0.37 -2.84 -18.28
C ALA A 166 -1.67 -2.45 -17.56
N ALA A 167 -1.62 -1.46 -16.66
CA ALA A 167 -2.77 -0.90 -15.96
C ALA A 167 -2.90 0.61 -16.24
N PRO A 168 -4.12 1.18 -16.26
CA PRO A 168 -4.32 2.62 -16.35
C PRO A 168 -3.61 3.35 -15.20
N ALA A 169 -2.90 4.42 -15.53
CA ALA A 169 -2.12 5.18 -14.57
C ALA A 169 -2.05 6.66 -14.91
N LEU A 170 -1.93 7.50 -13.89
CA LEU A 170 -1.49 8.88 -14.05
C LEU A 170 0.04 8.91 -14.04
N VAL A 171 0.64 9.50 -15.07
CA VAL A 171 2.09 9.67 -15.17
C VAL A 171 2.44 11.13 -14.97
N SER A 172 3.42 11.39 -14.10
CA SER A 172 3.92 12.74 -13.83
C SER A 172 5.42 12.72 -13.58
N THR A 173 6.02 13.91 -13.50
CA THR A 173 7.43 14.08 -13.13
C THR A 173 7.49 14.65 -11.72
N GLY A 174 8.21 13.97 -10.84
CA GLY A 174 8.45 14.41 -9.47
C GLY A 174 9.35 15.64 -9.41
N GLN A 175 9.41 16.30 -8.26
CA GLN A 175 10.27 17.47 -8.06
C GLN A 175 11.77 17.15 -8.24
N ASP A 176 12.16 15.90 -8.03
CA ASP A 176 13.51 15.38 -8.24
C ASP A 176 13.76 14.92 -9.69
N GLY A 177 12.82 15.18 -10.61
CA GLY A 177 12.90 14.83 -12.02
C GLY A 177 12.59 13.36 -12.34
N ARG A 178 12.32 12.50 -11.34
CA ARG A 178 11.99 11.09 -11.58
C ARG A 178 10.55 10.92 -12.07
N THR A 179 10.32 9.93 -12.92
CA THR A 179 8.97 9.58 -13.36
C THR A 179 8.18 8.94 -12.22
N THR A 180 6.99 9.46 -11.97
CA THR A 180 6.02 8.95 -11.02
C THR A 180 4.85 8.32 -11.79
N VAL A 181 4.45 7.12 -11.38
CA VAL A 181 3.33 6.37 -11.96
C VAL A 181 2.32 6.08 -10.86
N SER A 182 1.18 6.74 -10.88
CA SER A 182 0.15 6.63 -9.86
C SER A 182 -1.02 5.78 -10.35
N PHE A 183 -1.46 4.86 -9.51
CA PHE A 183 -2.55 3.93 -9.76
C PHE A 183 -3.63 4.06 -8.70
N TYR A 184 -4.88 3.97 -9.14
CA TYR A 184 -6.03 3.80 -8.28
C TYR A 184 -6.63 2.41 -8.51
N ASN A 185 -6.65 1.58 -7.46
CA ASN A 185 -7.26 0.27 -7.47
C ASN A 185 -8.70 0.35 -6.94
N ASP A 186 -9.67 0.40 -7.84
CA ASP A 186 -11.11 0.38 -7.55
C ASP A 186 -11.69 -1.04 -7.38
N ARG A 187 -10.86 -2.08 -7.53
CA ARG A 187 -11.27 -3.50 -7.48
C ARG A 187 -11.30 -4.03 -6.05
N ASP A 188 -12.10 -5.06 -5.80
CA ASP A 188 -12.13 -5.72 -4.48
C ASP A 188 -10.96 -6.71 -4.26
N ASP A 189 -10.08 -6.85 -5.25
CA ASP A 189 -8.89 -7.69 -5.23
C ASP A 189 -7.62 -6.88 -5.58
N ALA A 190 -6.48 -7.58 -5.72
CA ALA A 190 -5.24 -6.94 -6.12
C ALA A 190 -5.21 -6.65 -7.62
N MET A 191 -4.98 -5.38 -7.98
CA MET A 191 -4.84 -4.98 -9.37
C MET A 191 -3.51 -5.51 -9.95
N PRO A 192 -3.53 -6.21 -11.09
CA PRO A 192 -2.29 -6.65 -11.75
C PRO A 192 -1.56 -5.43 -12.34
N VAL A 193 -0.38 -5.10 -11.81
CA VAL A 193 0.45 -4.02 -12.34
C VAL A 193 1.72 -4.60 -12.94
N ARG A 194 1.98 -4.23 -14.20
CA ARG A 194 3.27 -4.41 -14.86
C ARG A 194 3.65 -3.12 -15.55
N ILE A 195 4.77 -2.52 -15.15
CA ILE A 195 5.37 -1.39 -15.86
C ILE A 195 6.72 -1.79 -16.44
N THR A 196 7.04 -1.20 -17.58
CA THR A 196 8.35 -1.30 -18.23
C THR A 196 8.94 0.08 -18.44
N ALA A 197 10.23 0.22 -18.17
CA ALA A 197 10.97 1.45 -18.36
C ALA A 197 12.24 1.20 -19.16
N ARG A 198 12.67 2.18 -19.96
CA ARG A 198 13.97 2.14 -20.65
C ARG A 198 14.93 3.12 -20.00
N ARG A 199 16.22 2.82 -20.10
CA ARG A 199 17.28 3.71 -19.62
C ARG A 199 17.39 4.91 -20.55
N LEU A 200 17.43 6.11 -19.98
CA LEU A 200 17.70 7.34 -20.72
C LEU A 200 19.19 7.39 -21.12
N PRO A 201 19.52 8.01 -22.27
CA PRO A 201 20.89 8.37 -22.57
C PRO A 201 21.48 9.22 -21.44
N ALA A 202 22.79 9.12 -21.21
CA ALA A 202 23.46 10.08 -20.35
C ALA A 202 23.19 11.50 -20.88
N PRO A 203 22.98 12.50 -19.99
CA PRO A 203 22.89 13.89 -20.42
C PRO A 203 24.10 14.22 -21.29
N LYS A 204 23.88 14.81 -22.46
CA LYS A 204 24.99 15.37 -23.24
C LYS A 204 25.58 16.50 -22.40
N GLU A 205 26.88 16.46 -22.13
CA GLU A 205 27.58 17.62 -21.57
C GLU A 205 27.33 18.81 -22.49
N GLN A 206 26.78 19.89 -21.94
CA GLN A 206 26.69 21.15 -22.68
C GLN A 206 28.12 21.70 -22.84
N PRO A 207 28.51 22.13 -24.05
CA PRO A 207 29.84 22.69 -24.29
C PRO A 207 30.10 23.96 -23.48
#